data_AF-A0A850RCF0-F1
#
_entry.id   AF-A0A850RCF0-F1
#
_cell.length_a   1.000
_cell.length_b   1.000
_cell.length_c   1.000
_cell.angle_alpha   90.00
_cell.angle_beta   90.00
_cell.angle_gamma   90.00
#
_symmetry.space_group_name_H-M   'P 1'
#
loop_
_entity.id
_entity.type
_entity.pdbx_description
1 polymer ?
#
loop_
_entity_poly.entity_id
_entity_poly.type
_entity_poly.pdbx_seq_one_letter_code
_entity_poly.pdbx_strand_id
1 'polypeptide(L)'
;MPLATDQIYDPARALAIAGGRPQLRDATLLGLLELLEDTRGPLGDVAHYADDPAAGYEVAHRAVGLARQAAMPALETLLRALADALESGALEEAQRLGQCLPAALAKVRRVLAGGGNPE
;
A
#
# COMPACT_ATOMS: atom_id res chain seq x y z
N MET A 1 -4.82 2.38 19.52
CA MET A 1 -3.44 2.95 19.57
C MET A 1 -3.19 3.64 18.24
N PRO A 2 -2.91 4.96 18.19
CA PRO A 2 -2.48 5.62 16.97
C PRO A 2 -1.14 5.02 16.51
N LEU A 3 -1.01 4.72 15.21
CA LEU A 3 0.26 4.30 14.63
C LEU A 3 1.22 5.50 14.66
N ALA A 4 2.48 5.25 14.99
CA ALA A 4 3.53 6.26 14.89
C ALA A 4 3.81 6.60 13.42
N THR A 5 4.29 7.82 13.15
CA THR A 5 4.48 8.33 11.78
C THR A 5 5.45 7.49 10.95
N ASP A 6 6.52 7.01 11.58
CA ASP A 6 7.51 6.09 11.02
C ASP A 6 6.94 4.70 10.68
N GLN A 7 5.87 4.28 11.37
CA GLN A 7 5.12 3.06 11.03
C GLN A 7 4.21 3.27 9.81
N ILE A 8 3.88 4.52 9.47
CA ILE A 8 3.08 4.87 8.31
C ILE A 8 3.98 5.11 7.09
N TYR A 9 5.07 5.86 7.26
CA TYR A 9 6.08 6.11 6.22
C TYR A 9 7.40 6.55 6.86
N ASP A 10 8.48 5.83 6.55
CA ASP A 10 9.85 6.18 6.95
C ASP A 10 10.64 6.70 5.72
N PRO A 11 10.75 8.02 5.52
CA PRO A 11 11.40 8.59 4.34
C PRO A 11 12.91 8.32 4.29
N ALA A 12 13.58 8.19 5.45
CA ALA A 12 15.01 7.91 5.52
C ALA A 12 15.29 6.47 5.10
N ARG A 13 14.49 5.52 5.59
CA ARG A 13 14.58 4.12 5.18
C ARG A 13 14.18 3.93 3.72
N ALA A 14 13.14 4.61 3.24
CA ALA A 14 12.75 4.55 1.83
C ALA A 14 13.89 5.05 0.92
N LEU A 15 14.58 6.12 1.31
CA LEU A 15 15.75 6.62 0.60
C LEU A 15 16.92 5.63 0.64
N ALA A 16 17.16 4.99 1.78
CA ALA A 16 18.21 3.97 1.92
C ALA A 16 17.93 2.75 1.02
N ILE A 17 16.68 2.27 0.96
CA ILE A 17 16.26 1.18 0.06
C ILE A 17 16.45 1.57 -1.41
N ALA A 18 16.18 2.82 -1.76
CA ALA A 18 16.43 3.36 -3.10
C ALA A 18 17.94 3.54 -3.44
N GLY A 19 18.84 3.20 -2.51
CA GLY A 19 20.29 3.38 -2.67
C GLY A 19 20.69 4.85 -2.66
N GLY A 20 20.02 5.68 -1.85
CA GLY A 20 20.30 7.11 -1.75
C GLY A 20 19.79 7.94 -2.93
N ARG A 21 18.94 7.39 -3.79
CA ARG A 21 18.41 8.06 -5.00
C ARG A 21 16.98 8.57 -4.78
N PRO A 22 16.77 9.89 -4.59
CA PRO A 22 15.45 10.45 -4.32
C PRO A 22 14.45 10.17 -5.45
N GLN A 23 14.91 10.19 -6.71
CA GLN A 23 14.04 9.95 -7.87
C GLN A 23 13.45 8.54 -7.86
N LEU A 24 14.22 7.53 -7.42
CA LEU A 24 13.73 6.16 -7.31
C LEU A 24 12.78 6.02 -6.12
N ARG A 25 13.10 6.63 -4.97
CA ARG A 25 12.18 6.67 -3.82
C ARG A 25 10.82 7.26 -4.22
N ASP A 26 10.85 8.39 -4.90
CA ASP A 26 9.63 9.12 -5.29
C ASP A 26 8.85 8.36 -6.38
N ALA A 27 9.55 7.75 -7.34
CA ALA A 27 8.92 6.89 -8.35
C ALA A 27 8.25 5.66 -7.72
N THR A 28 8.88 5.01 -6.74
CA THR A 28 8.28 3.90 -5.99
C THR A 28 7.05 4.35 -5.21
N LEU A 29 7.13 5.50 -4.54
CA LEU A 29 6.01 6.07 -3.78
C LEU A 29 4.82 6.39 -4.70
N LEU A 30 5.06 7.08 -5.81
CA LEU A 30 4.03 7.41 -6.79
C LEU A 30 3.43 6.15 -7.41
N GLY A 31 4.27 5.18 -7.82
CA GLY A 31 3.79 3.92 -8.38
C GLY A 31 2.93 3.11 -7.41
N LEU A 32 3.23 3.15 -6.10
CA LEU A 32 2.36 2.54 -5.08
C LEU A 32 1.01 3.25 -4.99
N LEU A 33 1.00 4.58 -4.94
CA LEU A 33 -0.23 5.36 -4.84
C LEU A 33 -1.09 5.18 -6.09
N GLU A 34 -0.50 5.26 -7.28
CA GLU A 34 -1.18 5.01 -8.55
C GLU A 34 -1.79 3.61 -8.62
N LEU A 35 -1.05 2.58 -8.18
CA LEU A 35 -1.56 1.21 -8.14
C LEU A 35 -2.75 1.05 -7.19
N LEU A 36 -2.70 1.70 -6.02
CA LEU A 36 -3.77 1.63 -5.02
C LEU A 36 -4.97 2.52 -5.35
N GLU A 37 -4.78 3.50 -6.23
CA GLU A 37 -5.81 4.41 -6.75
C GLU A 37 -6.35 3.96 -8.11
N ASP A 38 -5.86 2.85 -8.67
CA ASP A 38 -6.26 2.38 -10.00
C ASP A 38 -7.78 2.16 -10.06
N THR A 39 -8.40 2.88 -10.99
CA THR A 39 -9.84 2.89 -11.22
C THR A 39 -10.33 1.66 -11.98
N ARG A 40 -9.40 0.84 -12.51
CA ARG A 40 -9.74 -0.41 -13.22
C ARG A 40 -10.21 -1.52 -12.29
N GLY A 41 -9.99 -1.40 -10.99
CA GLY A 41 -10.42 -2.33 -9.96
C GLY A 41 -9.66 -2.01 -8.68
N PRO A 42 -10.25 -1.29 -7.72
CA PRO A 42 -9.51 -0.97 -6.51
C PRO A 42 -9.34 -2.24 -5.68
N LEU A 43 -8.15 -2.47 -5.13
CA LEU A 43 -7.94 -3.51 -4.11
C LEU A 43 -8.88 -3.36 -2.89
N GLY A 44 -9.52 -2.20 -2.74
CA GLY A 44 -10.57 -1.96 -1.75
C GLY A 44 -11.94 -2.57 -2.07
N ASP A 45 -12.17 -3.02 -3.31
CA ASP A 45 -13.41 -3.64 -3.77
C ASP A 45 -13.11 -5.05 -4.31
N VAL A 46 -13.01 -6.02 -3.40
CA VAL A 46 -12.65 -7.41 -3.75
C VAL A 46 -13.72 -8.08 -4.60
N ALA A 47 -14.98 -7.61 -4.55
CA ALA A 47 -16.03 -8.07 -5.44
C ALA A 47 -15.69 -7.86 -6.93
N HIS A 48 -14.84 -6.88 -7.25
CA HIS A 48 -14.32 -6.69 -8.60
C HIS A 48 -13.51 -7.89 -9.11
N TYR A 49 -12.87 -8.63 -8.20
CA TYR A 49 -12.04 -9.80 -8.51
C TYR A 49 -12.78 -11.12 -8.26
N ALA A 50 -14.10 -11.11 -8.07
CA ALA A 50 -14.85 -12.34 -7.77
C ALA A 50 -14.74 -13.38 -8.90
N ASP A 51 -14.68 -12.93 -10.15
CA ASP A 51 -14.54 -13.79 -11.33
C ASP A 51 -13.08 -14.18 -11.62
N ASP A 52 -12.11 -13.43 -11.09
CA ASP A 52 -10.67 -13.72 -11.20
C ASP A 52 -9.89 -13.31 -9.92
N PRO A 53 -9.91 -14.15 -8.88
CA PRO A 53 -9.18 -13.88 -7.64
C PRO A 53 -7.66 -13.85 -7.82
N ALA A 54 -7.13 -14.51 -8.85
CA ALA A 54 -5.71 -14.54 -9.15
C ALA A 54 -5.21 -13.17 -9.61
N ALA A 55 -6.00 -12.47 -10.45
CA ALA A 55 -5.71 -11.09 -10.81
C ALA A 55 -5.68 -10.16 -9.58
N GLY A 56 -6.63 -10.34 -8.65
CA GLY A 56 -6.64 -9.61 -7.37
C GLY A 56 -5.38 -9.87 -6.54
N TYR A 57 -4.98 -11.14 -6.44
CA TYR A 57 -3.75 -11.54 -5.75
C TYR A 57 -2.51 -10.89 -6.38
N GLU A 58 -2.36 -10.91 -7.71
CA GLU A 58 -1.19 -10.33 -8.38
C GLU A 58 -1.05 -8.83 -8.10
N VAL A 59 -2.17 -8.09 -8.14
CA VAL A 59 -2.20 -6.66 -7.81
C VAL A 59 -1.83 -6.44 -6.34
N ALA A 60 -2.40 -7.21 -5.42
CA ALA A 60 -2.09 -7.13 -3.99
C ALA A 60 -0.61 -7.44 -3.71
N HIS A 61 -0.09 -8.52 -4.30
CA HIS A 61 1.30 -8.94 -4.15
C HIS A 61 2.28 -7.89 -4.69
N ARG A 62 1.97 -7.27 -5.84
CA ARG A 62 2.76 -6.15 -6.38
C ARG A 62 2.75 -4.95 -5.42
N ALA A 63 1.58 -4.61 -4.88
CA ALA A 63 1.43 -3.53 -3.92
C ALA A 63 2.24 -3.79 -2.64
N VAL A 64 2.33 -5.04 -2.16
CA VAL A 64 3.21 -5.43 -1.03
C VAL A 64 4.67 -5.09 -1.34
N GLY A 65 5.16 -5.45 -2.52
CA GLY A 65 6.54 -5.16 -2.94
C GLY A 65 6.83 -3.65 -2.94
N LEU A 66 5.92 -2.87 -3.50
CA LEU A 66 6.04 -1.41 -3.54
C LEU A 66 5.95 -0.78 -2.14
N ALA A 67 5.04 -1.22 -1.28
CA ALA A 67 4.91 -0.73 0.09
C ALA A 67 6.17 -1.02 0.93
N ARG A 68 6.80 -2.19 0.72
CA ARG A 68 8.09 -2.53 1.34
C ARG A 68 9.19 -1.58 0.86
N GLN A 69 9.28 -1.34 -0.46
CA GLN A 69 10.28 -0.45 -1.03
C GLN A 69 10.09 1.02 -0.61
N ALA A 70 8.84 1.44 -0.47
CA ALA A 70 8.47 2.76 0.05
C ALA A 70 8.59 2.89 1.58
N ALA A 71 9.06 1.84 2.28
CA ALA A 71 9.18 1.80 3.74
C ALA A 71 7.87 2.19 4.47
N MET A 72 6.76 1.57 4.08
CA MET A 72 5.44 1.76 4.69
C MET A 72 4.99 0.48 5.41
N PRO A 73 5.53 0.15 6.60
CA PRO A 73 5.37 -1.17 7.21
C PRO A 73 3.91 -1.49 7.59
N ALA A 74 3.13 -0.51 8.05
CA ALA A 74 1.71 -0.72 8.33
C ALA A 74 0.91 -1.04 7.05
N LEU A 75 1.21 -0.36 5.94
CA LEU A 75 0.56 -0.60 4.65
C LEU A 75 1.03 -1.93 4.03
N GLU A 76 2.32 -2.25 4.13
CA GLU A 76 2.87 -3.55 3.73
C GLU A 76 2.17 -4.70 4.46
N THR A 77 1.93 -4.56 5.76
CA THR A 77 1.25 -5.57 6.58
C THR A 77 -0.20 -5.77 6.13
N LEU A 78 -0.94 -4.68 5.91
CA LEU A 78 -2.32 -4.74 5.43
C LEU A 78 -2.42 -5.39 4.04
N LEU A 79 -1.56 -4.96 3.12
CA LEU A 79 -1.52 -5.48 1.75
C LEU A 79 -1.11 -6.97 1.71
N ARG A 80 -0.24 -7.40 2.63
CA ARG A 80 0.13 -8.82 2.74
C ARG A 80 -1.03 -9.66 3.23
N ALA A 81 -1.70 -9.23 4.30
CA ALA A 81 -2.89 -9.93 4.77
C ALA A 81 -3.97 -10.02 3.68
N LEU A 82 -4.13 -8.96 2.88
CA LEU A 82 -5.05 -8.96 1.74
C LEU A 82 -4.62 -9.97 0.66
N ALA A 83 -3.34 -9.98 0.28
CA ALA A 83 -2.81 -10.94 -0.68
C ALA A 83 -3.00 -12.38 -0.19
N ASP A 84 -2.68 -12.68 1.07
CA ASP A 84 -2.83 -14.01 1.67
C ASP A 84 -4.31 -14.45 1.70
N ALA A 85 -5.24 -13.51 1.97
CA ALA A 85 -6.68 -13.78 1.94
C ALA A 85 -7.18 -14.07 0.51
N LEU A 86 -6.68 -13.35 -0.50
CA LEU A 86 -7.02 -13.60 -1.91
C LEU A 86 -6.44 -14.93 -2.39
N GLU A 87 -5.19 -15.25 -2.04
CA GLU A 87 -4.53 -16.51 -2.39
C GLU A 87 -5.24 -17.73 -1.79
N SER A 88 -5.73 -17.60 -0.55
CA SER A 88 -6.48 -18.66 0.13
C SER A 88 -7.96 -18.73 -0.24
N GLY A 89 -8.46 -17.82 -1.08
CA GLY A 89 -9.87 -17.73 -1.46
C GLY A 89 -10.80 -17.25 -0.34
N ALA A 90 -10.26 -16.65 0.73
CA ALA A 90 -11.01 -16.09 1.85
C ALA A 90 -11.60 -14.71 1.47
N LEU A 91 -12.56 -14.69 0.53
CA LEU A 91 -13.09 -13.47 -0.08
C LEU A 91 -13.73 -12.50 0.93
N GLU A 92 -14.42 -13.00 1.96
CA GLU A 92 -14.99 -12.15 3.02
C GLU A 92 -13.89 -11.43 3.83
N GLU A 93 -12.79 -12.13 4.12
CA GLU A 93 -11.64 -11.53 4.80
C GLU A 93 -10.95 -10.51 3.91
N ALA A 94 -10.71 -10.88 2.66
CA ALA A 94 -10.14 -9.98 1.67
C ALA A 94 -10.99 -8.70 1.53
N GLN A 95 -12.32 -8.81 1.48
CA GLN A 95 -13.21 -7.65 1.40
C GLN A 95 -13.09 -6.74 2.64
N ARG A 96 -13.02 -7.31 3.85
CA ARG A 96 -12.84 -6.54 5.09
C ARG A 96 -11.50 -5.80 5.12
N LEU A 97 -10.44 -6.48 4.69
CA LEU A 97 -9.09 -5.89 4.59
C LEU A 97 -9.03 -4.80 3.52
N GLY A 98 -9.64 -5.04 2.36
CA GLY A 98 -9.76 -4.06 1.27
C GLY A 98 -10.46 -2.77 1.72
N GLN A 99 -11.55 -2.88 2.48
CA GLN A 99 -12.26 -1.72 3.05
C GLN A 99 -11.39 -0.87 4.00
N CYS A 100 -10.30 -1.42 4.53
CA CYS A 100 -9.36 -0.67 5.37
C CYS A 100 -8.35 0.16 4.55
N LEU A 101 -8.16 -0.12 3.26
CA LEU A 101 -7.18 0.56 2.41
C LEU A 101 -7.42 2.08 2.27
N PRO A 102 -8.65 2.58 2.04
CA PRO A 102 -8.88 4.03 1.94
C PRO A 102 -8.45 4.80 3.20
N ALA A 103 -8.69 4.22 4.38
CA ALA A 103 -8.30 4.83 5.64
C ALA A 103 -6.77 4.80 5.84
N ALA A 104 -6.10 3.73 5.43
CA ALA A 104 -4.64 3.63 5.45
C ALA A 104 -4.00 4.65 4.48
N LEU A 105 -4.51 4.75 3.25
CA LEU A 105 -4.08 5.74 2.25
C LEU A 105 -4.27 7.18 2.74
N ALA A 106 -5.39 7.48 3.39
CA ALA A 106 -5.64 8.81 3.96
C ALA A 106 -4.59 9.18 5.01
N LYS A 107 -4.13 8.23 5.83
CA LYS A 107 -3.04 8.45 6.79
C LYS A 107 -1.72 8.70 6.09
N VAL A 108 -1.38 7.90 5.07
CA VAL A 108 -0.16 8.09 4.26
C VAL A 108 -0.15 9.47 3.62
N ARG A 109 -1.23 9.87 2.94
CA ARG A 109 -1.35 11.20 2.32
C ARG A 109 -1.21 12.33 3.34
N ARG A 110 -1.77 12.18 4.55
CA ARG A 110 -1.60 13.16 5.62
C ARG A 110 -0.16 13.29 6.07
N VAL A 111 0.57 12.17 6.21
CA VAL A 111 2.00 12.18 6.56
C VAL A 111 2.83 12.84 5.46
N LEU A 112 2.55 12.52 4.19
CA LEU A 112 3.23 13.13 3.05
C LEU A 112 2.96 14.65 2.96
N ALA A 113 1.72 15.08 3.19
CA ALA A 113 1.36 16.49 3.20
C ALA A 113 1.94 17.25 4.41
N GLY A 114 2.03 16.58 5.57
CA GLY A 114 2.62 17.15 6.80
C GLY A 114 4.14 17.14 6.82
N GLY A 115 4.79 16.34 5.96
CA GLY A 115 6.24 16.34 5.75
C GLY A 115 6.74 17.41 4.78
N GLY A 116 5.83 18.22 4.21
CA GLY A 116 6.16 19.35 3.34
C GLY A 116 6.47 20.64 4.11
N ASN A 117 7.75 20.81 4.48
CA ASN A 117 8.48 22.06 4.80
C ASN A 117 8.22 22.78 6.17
N PRO A 118 9.19 23.57 6.71
CA PRO A 118 10.47 24.01 6.11
C PRO A 118 11.74 23.82 6.95
N GLU A 119 12.86 23.50 6.31
CA GLU A 119 14.17 24.11 6.58
C GLU A 119 14.91 24.37 5.26
#